data_AF-A0A7Z9PXG4-F1
#
_entry.id   AF-A0A7Z9PXG4-F1
#
_cell.length_a   1.000
_cell.length_b   1.000
_cell.length_c   1.000
_cell.angle_alpha   90.00
_cell.angle_beta   90.00
_cell.angle_gamma   90.00
#
_symmetry.space_group_name_H-M   'P 1'
#
loop_
_entity.id
_entity.type
_entity.pdbx_description
1 polymer ?
#
loop_
_entity_poly.entity_id
_entity_poly.type
_entity_poly.pdbx_seq_one_letter_code
_entity_poly.pdbx_strand_id
1 'polypeptide(L)'
;MRLAGAGTIDQANEVLWDFLPRFNQRFAVAPAQPGSAYRQLPAGMSLDAILCFKYLRTVANDNTVQFNGTTLQLLADDYRASYARANVEVQERLDGSLVVVHQGKTLALEPAPPIPVTLRARKGRRSNGHIPANGAYAHHVPAERWPGALQVHKIEHHPPTTAKTRPPRKPAPDHPWRRKLLT
;
A
#
# COMPACT_ATOMS: atom_id res chain seq x y z
N MET A 1 -19.56 21.19 -15.72
CA MET A 1 -20.38 21.19 -14.50
C MET A 1 -20.96 22.53 -14.10
N ARG A 2 -20.32 23.68 -14.41
CA ARG A 2 -20.78 25.03 -14.00
C ARG A 2 -22.28 25.32 -14.25
N LEU A 3 -22.87 24.85 -15.35
CA LEU A 3 -24.31 25.01 -15.61
C LEU A 3 -25.21 24.28 -14.60
N ALA A 4 -24.72 23.17 -14.04
CA ALA A 4 -25.37 22.40 -12.99
C ALA A 4 -24.82 22.74 -11.59
N GLY A 5 -23.95 23.75 -11.47
CA GLY A 5 -23.36 24.17 -10.18
C GLY A 5 -22.42 23.17 -9.50
N ALA A 6 -22.14 22.02 -10.10
CA ALA A 6 -21.35 20.98 -9.47
C ALA A 6 -19.84 21.30 -9.47
N GLY A 7 -19.24 21.26 -8.28
CA GLY A 7 -17.83 21.61 -8.03
C GLY A 7 -16.98 20.45 -7.49
N THR A 8 -17.59 19.34 -7.10
CA THR A 8 -16.91 18.13 -6.60
C THR A 8 -17.15 16.93 -7.52
N ILE A 9 -16.37 15.86 -7.35
CA ILE A 9 -16.55 14.62 -8.11
C ILE A 9 -17.88 13.94 -7.80
N ASP A 10 -18.34 14.00 -6.54
CA ASP A 10 -19.60 13.39 -6.13
C ASP A 10 -20.79 14.11 -6.76
N GLN A 11 -20.80 15.45 -6.69
CA GLN A 11 -21.78 16.28 -7.40
C GLN A 11 -21.70 16.06 -8.92
N ALA A 12 -20.52 15.71 -9.44
CA ALA A 12 -20.38 15.35 -10.84
C ALA A 12 -21.09 14.08 -11.24
N ASN A 13 -20.95 13.06 -10.40
CA ASN A 13 -21.61 11.78 -10.59
C ASN A 13 -23.12 11.92 -10.46
N GLU A 14 -23.63 12.72 -9.52
CA GLU A 14 -25.07 13.01 -9.39
C GLU A 14 -25.64 13.61 -10.68
N VAL A 15 -25.01 14.66 -11.20
CA VAL A 15 -25.44 15.29 -12.46
C VAL A 15 -25.38 14.31 -13.63
N LEU A 16 -24.40 13.43 -13.68
CA LEU A 16 -24.29 12.41 -14.73
C LEU A 16 -25.52 11.49 -14.72
N TRP A 17 -25.92 11.01 -13.54
CA TRP A 17 -27.09 10.13 -13.40
C TRP A 17 -28.39 10.83 -13.82
N ASP A 18 -28.54 12.11 -13.52
CA ASP A 18 -29.70 12.92 -13.96
C ASP A 18 -29.64 13.29 -15.45
N PHE A 19 -28.44 13.38 -16.03
CA PHE A 19 -28.22 13.79 -17.41
C PHE A 19 -28.46 12.64 -18.39
N LEU A 20 -27.96 11.44 -18.08
CA LEU A 20 -27.97 10.29 -18.99
C LEU A 20 -29.38 9.95 -19.54
N PRO A 21 -30.47 9.92 -18.74
CA PRO A 21 -31.81 9.64 -19.27
C PRO A 21 -32.26 10.67 -20.31
N ARG A 22 -32.07 11.96 -20.02
CA ARG A 22 -32.46 13.06 -20.92
C ARG A 22 -31.64 13.05 -22.21
N PHE A 23 -30.35 12.78 -22.10
CA PHE A 23 -29.47 12.65 -23.25
C PHE A 23 -29.86 11.45 -24.12
N ASN A 24 -30.06 10.28 -23.51
CA ASN A 24 -30.45 9.08 -24.24
C ASN A 24 -31.82 9.23 -24.91
N GLN A 25 -32.77 9.92 -24.30
CA GLN A 25 -34.07 10.18 -24.93
C GLN A 25 -33.94 10.96 -26.26
N ARG A 26 -32.99 11.90 -26.34
CA ARG A 26 -32.82 12.76 -27.51
C ARG A 26 -31.87 12.19 -28.56
N PHE A 27 -30.87 11.42 -28.14
CA PHE A 27 -29.74 11.03 -29.00
C PHE A 27 -29.50 9.53 -29.09
N ALA A 28 -30.18 8.69 -28.30
CA ALA A 28 -30.01 7.25 -28.43
C ALA A 28 -30.53 6.77 -29.79
N VAL A 29 -29.75 5.93 -30.43
CA VAL A 29 -30.11 5.23 -31.67
C VAL A 29 -30.41 3.78 -31.31
N ALA A 30 -31.48 3.22 -31.88
CA ALA A 30 -31.79 1.81 -31.68
C ALA A 30 -30.60 0.95 -32.14
N PRO A 31 -30.14 -0.01 -31.34
CA PRO A 31 -29.02 -0.85 -31.72
C PRO A 31 -29.42 -1.72 -32.92
N ALA A 32 -28.49 -1.90 -33.87
CA ALA A 32 -28.72 -2.75 -35.05
C ALA A 32 -28.96 -4.22 -34.67
N GLN A 33 -28.39 -4.66 -33.55
CA GLN A 33 -28.62 -5.98 -32.96
C GLN A 33 -29.13 -5.80 -31.53
N PRO A 34 -30.30 -6.35 -31.19
CA PRO A 34 -30.84 -6.25 -29.83
C PRO A 34 -29.97 -7.07 -28.87
N GLY A 35 -29.61 -6.48 -27.73
CA GLY A 35 -28.86 -7.15 -26.67
C GLY A 35 -27.63 -6.35 -26.22
N SER A 36 -26.93 -6.91 -25.23
CA SER A 36 -25.67 -6.35 -24.75
C SER A 36 -24.51 -6.79 -25.63
N ALA A 37 -23.69 -5.83 -26.09
CA ALA A 37 -22.41 -6.12 -26.73
C ALA A 37 -21.30 -6.45 -25.71
N TYR A 38 -21.56 -6.27 -24.41
CA TYR A 38 -20.58 -6.54 -23.36
C TYR A 38 -20.48 -8.03 -23.06
N ARG A 39 -19.25 -8.49 -22.87
CA ARG A 39 -18.96 -9.85 -22.40
C ARG A 39 -19.22 -9.95 -20.90
N GLN A 40 -19.87 -11.03 -20.49
CA GLN A 40 -19.98 -11.38 -19.07
C GLN A 40 -18.59 -11.60 -18.47
N LEU A 41 -18.38 -11.14 -17.23
CA LEU A 41 -17.13 -11.36 -16.52
C LEU A 41 -16.97 -12.88 -16.26
N PRO A 42 -15.89 -13.53 -16.74
CA PRO A 42 -15.69 -14.95 -16.49
C PRO A 42 -15.61 -15.27 -14.99
N ALA A 43 -16.14 -16.43 -14.59
CA ALA A 43 -16.03 -16.90 -13.22
C ALA A 43 -14.56 -17.01 -12.79
N GLY A 44 -14.23 -16.51 -11.60
CA GLY A 44 -12.87 -16.48 -11.06
C GLY A 44 -12.01 -15.30 -11.52
N MET A 45 -12.51 -14.41 -12.39
CA MET A 45 -11.81 -13.19 -12.76
C MET A 45 -12.08 -12.08 -11.75
N SER A 46 -11.03 -11.59 -11.08
CA SER A 46 -11.12 -10.40 -10.22
C SER A 46 -10.77 -9.15 -11.02
N LEU A 47 -11.76 -8.25 -11.20
CA LEU A 47 -11.51 -6.95 -11.84
C LEU A 47 -10.52 -6.11 -11.03
N ASP A 48 -10.57 -6.17 -9.71
CA ASP A 48 -9.63 -5.45 -8.84
C ASP A 48 -8.18 -5.90 -9.06
N ALA A 49 -7.95 -7.18 -9.38
CA ALA A 49 -6.65 -7.75 -9.74
C ALA A 49 -6.16 -7.40 -11.15
N ILE A 50 -7.08 -6.94 -12.01
CA ILE A 50 -6.80 -6.60 -13.42
C ILE A 50 -6.63 -5.09 -13.57
N LEU A 51 -7.58 -4.32 -13.04
CA LEU A 51 -7.69 -2.88 -13.14
C LEU A 51 -7.00 -2.20 -11.94
N CYS A 52 -5.74 -2.56 -11.71
CA CYS A 52 -4.91 -2.00 -10.65
C CYS A 52 -3.53 -1.61 -11.18
N PHE A 53 -2.80 -0.78 -10.43
CA PHE A 53 -1.40 -0.52 -10.72
C PHE A 53 -0.53 -1.65 -10.15
N LYS A 54 0.46 -2.10 -10.92
CA LYS A 54 1.30 -3.26 -10.57
C LYS A 54 2.76 -2.85 -10.53
N TYR A 55 3.44 -3.21 -9.45
CA TYR A 55 4.82 -2.81 -9.21
C TYR A 55 5.64 -3.99 -8.72
N LEU A 56 6.71 -4.32 -9.44
CA LEU A 56 7.66 -5.33 -8.99
C LEU A 56 8.53 -4.78 -7.85
N ARG A 57 8.66 -5.55 -6.77
CA ARG A 57 9.51 -5.24 -5.62
C ARG A 57 10.25 -6.48 -5.16
N THR A 58 11.45 -6.27 -4.66
CA THR A 58 12.20 -7.32 -3.97
C THR A 58 11.95 -7.18 -2.47
N VAL A 59 11.59 -8.29 -1.83
CA VAL A 59 11.35 -8.35 -0.38
C VAL A 59 12.67 -8.18 0.37
N ALA A 60 12.67 -7.35 1.40
CA ALA A 60 13.84 -7.13 2.25
C ALA A 60 14.18 -8.36 3.12
N ASN A 61 15.36 -8.36 3.74
CA ASN A 61 15.81 -9.50 4.55
C ASN A 61 14.97 -9.73 5.82
N ASP A 62 14.28 -8.70 6.30
CA ASP A 62 13.32 -8.76 7.42
C ASP A 62 11.90 -9.17 6.97
N ASN A 63 11.76 -9.67 5.74
CA ASN A 63 10.50 -10.09 5.14
C ASN A 63 9.48 -8.96 4.95
N THR A 64 9.95 -7.74 4.74
CA THR A 64 9.11 -6.56 4.47
C THR A 64 9.21 -6.05 3.03
N VAL A 65 8.20 -5.30 2.60
CA VAL A 65 8.17 -4.55 1.33
C VAL A 65 7.84 -3.08 1.62
N GLN A 66 8.70 -2.18 1.17
CA GLN A 66 8.42 -0.74 1.23
C GLN A 66 7.74 -0.26 -0.04
N PHE A 67 6.59 0.37 0.11
CA PHE A 67 5.82 0.92 -0.99
C PHE A 67 5.08 2.20 -0.57
N ASN A 68 5.25 3.28 -1.33
CA ASN A 68 4.60 4.58 -1.13
C ASN A 68 4.64 5.10 0.33
N GLY A 69 5.81 5.03 0.98
CA GLY A 69 5.99 5.47 2.37
C GLY A 69 5.44 4.53 3.44
N THR A 70 4.84 3.40 3.05
CA THR A 70 4.35 2.34 3.94
C THR A 70 5.30 1.14 3.88
N THR A 71 5.52 0.50 5.02
CA THR A 71 6.25 -0.78 5.09
C THR A 71 5.26 -1.88 5.41
N LEU A 72 5.18 -2.88 4.53
CA LEU A 72 4.28 -4.02 4.63
C LEU A 72 5.08 -5.24 5.06
N GLN A 73 4.69 -5.87 6.17
CA GLN A 73 5.27 -7.13 6.61
C GLN A 73 4.53 -8.28 5.91
N LEU A 74 5.30 -9.15 5.24
CA LEU A 74 4.74 -10.37 4.65
C LEU A 74 4.64 -11.43 5.73
N LEU A 75 3.48 -12.09 5.82
CA LEU A 75 3.29 -13.21 6.72
C LEU A 75 3.76 -14.53 6.08
N ALA A 76 4.23 -15.44 6.92
CA ALA A 76 4.51 -16.81 6.51
C ALA A 76 3.21 -17.51 6.06
N ASP A 77 3.33 -18.45 5.15
CA ASP A 77 2.25 -19.35 4.77
C ASP A 77 2.74 -20.79 4.71
N ASP A 78 1.83 -21.73 4.40
CA ASP A 78 2.15 -23.16 4.33
C ASP A 78 3.23 -23.49 3.30
N TYR A 79 3.50 -22.59 2.35
CA TYR A 79 4.49 -22.80 1.29
C TYR A 79 5.87 -22.27 1.69
N ARG A 80 5.93 -21.12 2.36
CA ARG A 80 7.18 -20.48 2.78
C ARG A 80 7.06 -19.80 4.14
N ALA A 81 8.03 -20.12 5.00
CA ALA A 81 8.23 -19.43 6.28
C ALA A 81 8.71 -17.97 6.10
N SER A 82 9.34 -17.64 4.98
CA SER A 82 9.79 -16.28 4.66
C SER A 82 9.88 -16.07 3.15
N TYR A 83 9.59 -14.84 2.73
CA TYR A 83 9.68 -14.34 1.37
C TYR A 83 10.90 -13.43 1.18
N ALA A 84 11.83 -13.35 2.14
CA ALA A 84 13.04 -12.53 2.03
C ALA A 84 13.76 -12.76 0.70
N ARG A 85 14.09 -11.66 0.01
CA ARG A 85 14.72 -11.60 -1.33
C ARG A 85 13.88 -12.14 -2.49
N ALA A 86 12.65 -12.56 -2.25
CA ALA A 86 11.73 -12.93 -3.34
C ALA A 86 11.33 -11.68 -4.13
N ASN A 87 11.03 -11.86 -5.42
CA ASN A 87 10.40 -10.83 -6.24
C ASN A 87 8.89 -10.99 -6.16
N VAL A 88 8.22 -9.94 -5.73
CA VAL A 88 6.78 -9.88 -5.55
C VAL A 88 6.18 -8.76 -6.38
N GLU A 89 4.92 -8.90 -6.75
CA GLU A 89 4.12 -7.85 -7.36
C GLU A 89 3.28 -7.17 -6.28
N VAL A 90 3.53 -5.89 -6.03
CA VAL A 90 2.66 -5.03 -5.23
C VAL A 90 1.59 -4.47 -6.16
N GLN A 91 0.33 -4.72 -5.84
CA GLN A 91 -0.84 -4.25 -6.54
C GLN A 91 -1.51 -3.13 -5.73
N GLU A 92 -1.61 -1.95 -6.31
CA GLU A 92 -2.34 -0.80 -5.76
C GLU A 92 -3.70 -0.71 -6.46
N ARG A 93 -4.76 -0.98 -5.70
CA ARG A 93 -6.15 -0.96 -6.15
C ARG A 93 -6.62 0.48 -6.36
N LEU A 94 -7.69 0.67 -7.12
CA LEU A 94 -8.26 1.99 -7.39
C LEU A 94 -8.88 2.65 -6.16
N ASP A 95 -9.18 1.88 -5.12
CA ASP A 95 -9.61 2.37 -3.81
C ASP A 95 -8.42 2.74 -2.88
N GLY A 96 -7.18 2.55 -3.35
CA GLY A 96 -5.95 2.81 -2.61
C GLY A 96 -5.46 1.66 -1.75
N SER A 97 -6.17 0.53 -1.69
CA SER A 97 -5.72 -0.65 -0.95
C SER A 97 -4.53 -1.34 -1.63
N LEU A 98 -3.68 -1.99 -0.82
CA LEU A 98 -2.47 -2.67 -1.29
C LEU A 98 -2.61 -4.18 -1.13
N VAL A 99 -2.24 -4.92 -2.17
CA VAL A 99 -2.18 -6.38 -2.19
C VAL A 99 -0.82 -6.81 -2.70
N VAL A 100 -0.19 -7.81 -2.08
CA VAL A 100 1.08 -8.37 -2.56
C VAL A 100 0.83 -9.75 -3.13
N VAL A 101 1.33 -10.00 -4.33
CA VAL A 101 1.18 -11.27 -5.05
C VAL A 101 2.56 -11.84 -5.35
N HIS A 102 2.74 -13.13 -5.05
CA HIS A 102 3.93 -13.89 -5.39
C HIS A 102 3.51 -15.12 -6.20
N GLN A 103 4.03 -15.26 -7.42
CA GLN A 103 3.75 -16.40 -8.30
C GLN A 103 2.24 -16.69 -8.48
N GLY A 104 1.42 -15.63 -8.58
CA GLY A 104 -0.04 -15.74 -8.74
C GLY A 104 -0.82 -15.97 -7.44
N LYS A 105 -0.14 -16.11 -6.29
CA LYS A 105 -0.77 -16.24 -4.97
C LYS A 105 -0.73 -14.91 -4.21
N THR A 106 -1.87 -14.48 -3.69
CA THR A 106 -1.96 -13.34 -2.78
C THR A 106 -1.37 -13.70 -1.42
N LEU A 107 -0.46 -12.86 -0.92
CA LEU A 107 0.16 -12.99 0.39
C LEU A 107 -0.62 -12.24 1.44
N ALA A 108 -0.67 -12.79 2.66
CA ALA A 108 -1.23 -12.09 3.81
C ALA A 108 -0.24 -11.02 4.29
N LEU A 109 -0.79 -9.87 4.69
CA LEU A 109 -0.04 -8.66 5.02
C LEU A 109 -0.45 -8.15 6.39
N GLU A 110 0.52 -7.60 7.11
CA GLU A 110 0.27 -6.74 8.25
C GLU A 110 1.11 -5.46 8.14
N PRO A 111 0.69 -4.35 8.77
CA PRO A 111 1.55 -3.19 8.91
C PRO A 111 2.85 -3.60 9.59
N ALA A 112 4.00 -3.28 9.00
CA ALA A 112 5.26 -3.63 9.63
C ALA A 112 5.43 -2.87 10.94
N PRO A 113 6.05 -3.49 11.96
CA PRO A 113 6.32 -2.82 13.21
C PRO A 113 7.18 -1.56 12.96
N PRO A 114 7.01 -0.50 13.77
CA PRO A 114 7.78 0.72 13.60
C PRO A 114 9.27 0.41 13.70
N ILE A 115 10.05 1.02 12.81
CA ILE A 115 11.50 0.82 12.76
C ILE A 115 12.08 1.12 14.15
N PRO A 116 12.83 0.19 14.76
CA PRO A 116 13.39 0.41 16.07
C PRO A 116 14.30 1.64 16.03
N VAL A 117 14.04 2.58 16.93
CA VAL A 117 14.87 3.77 17.08
C VAL A 117 16.27 3.29 17.45
N THR A 118 17.30 3.70 16.70
CA THR A 118 18.68 3.35 17.04
C THR A 118 19.03 3.94 18.40
N LEU A 119 18.97 3.13 19.45
CA LEU A 119 19.49 3.49 20.76
C LEU A 119 21.02 3.49 20.68
N ARG A 120 21.60 4.63 20.33
CA ARG A 120 23.03 4.82 20.49
C ARG A 120 23.35 5.03 21.96
N ALA A 121 24.24 4.22 22.50
CA ALA A 121 24.81 4.47 23.81
C ALA A 121 25.39 5.89 23.83
N ARG A 122 24.90 6.73 24.75
CA ARG A 122 25.41 8.08 24.94
C ARG A 122 26.88 7.98 25.36
N LYS A 123 27.74 8.90 24.89
CA LYS A 123 29.10 9.01 25.45
C LYS A 123 28.97 9.39 26.92
N GLY A 124 29.36 8.48 27.81
CA GLY A 124 29.27 8.63 29.25
C GLY A 124 29.92 7.43 29.95
N ARG A 125 30.31 7.62 31.21
CA ARG A 125 30.89 6.56 32.03
C ARG A 125 29.82 5.47 32.20
N ARG A 126 30.05 4.29 31.60
CA ARG A 126 29.17 3.14 31.79
C ARG A 126 29.33 2.67 33.23
N SER A 127 28.25 2.36 33.92
CA SER A 127 28.35 1.55 35.13
C SER A 127 28.85 0.18 34.69
N ASN A 128 30.00 -0.26 35.20
CA ASN A 128 30.36 -1.65 35.14
C ASN A 128 29.36 -2.36 36.07
N GLY A 129 28.28 -2.87 35.48
CA GLY A 129 27.31 -3.69 36.21
C GLY A 129 28.02 -4.95 36.69
N HIS A 130 28.61 -4.87 37.89
CA HIS A 130 28.96 -6.07 38.61
C HIS A 130 27.63 -6.68 39.03
N ILE A 131 27.20 -7.72 38.33
CA ILE A 131 26.09 -8.56 38.79
C ILE A 131 26.66 -9.30 40.01
N PRO A 132 26.17 -9.04 41.24
CA PRO A 132 26.61 -9.82 42.39
C PRO A 132 26.17 -11.26 42.17
N ALA A 133 27.10 -12.21 42.29
CA ALA A 133 26.88 -13.61 41.97
C ALA A 133 25.92 -14.35 42.92
N ASN A 134 25.26 -13.67 43.86
CA ASN A 134 24.43 -14.32 44.87
C ASN A 134 23.04 -13.67 45.00
N GLY A 135 22.02 -14.45 44.61
CA GLY A 135 20.84 -14.63 45.47
C GLY A 135 19.56 -13.91 45.07
N ALA A 136 18.64 -14.68 44.45
CA ALA A 136 17.20 -14.65 44.68
C ALA A 136 16.40 -13.37 44.32
N TYR A 137 16.05 -13.25 43.03
CA TYR A 137 14.72 -12.77 42.65
C TYR A 137 14.12 -13.71 41.61
N ALA A 138 13.60 -14.83 42.08
CA ALA A 138 12.62 -15.60 41.33
C ALA A 138 11.29 -14.81 41.35
N HIS A 139 11.15 -13.84 40.46
CA HIS A 139 9.81 -13.38 40.09
C HIS A 139 9.27 -14.38 39.07
N HIS A 140 8.45 -15.32 39.57
CA HIS A 140 7.48 -16.03 38.76
C HIS A 140 6.73 -15.01 37.90
N VAL A 141 6.89 -15.09 36.58
CA VAL A 141 5.95 -14.45 35.65
C VAL A 141 4.88 -15.51 35.39
N PRO A 142 3.62 -15.35 35.85
CA PRO A 142 2.56 -16.27 35.52
C PRO A 142 2.32 -16.21 34.02
N ALA A 143 2.30 -17.37 33.37
CA ALA A 143 1.94 -17.53 31.98
C ALA A 143 0.43 -17.35 31.81
N GLU A 144 -0.08 -16.13 31.94
CA GLU A 144 -1.48 -15.84 31.70
C GLU A 144 -1.64 -14.63 30.77
N ARG A 145 -1.96 -14.97 29.52
CA ARG A 145 -3.10 -14.40 28.79
C ARG A 145 -2.93 -12.96 28.30
N TRP A 146 -2.44 -12.83 27.07
CA TRP A 146 -2.97 -11.76 26.21
C TRP A 146 -4.23 -12.30 25.51
N PRO A 147 -5.44 -11.82 25.87
CA PRO A 147 -6.66 -12.24 25.18
C PRO A 147 -6.71 -11.58 23.81
N GLY A 148 -7.24 -12.34 22.85
CA GLY A 148 -7.32 -11.93 21.45
C GLY A 148 -8.38 -10.86 21.15
N ALA A 149 -8.65 -10.81 19.85
CA ALA A 149 -9.72 -10.10 19.13
C ALA A 149 -9.27 -8.85 18.36
N LEU A 150 -9.00 -9.12 17.07
CA LEU A 150 -9.44 -8.36 15.91
C LEU A 150 -10.23 -7.08 16.22
N GLN A 151 -9.64 -5.95 15.83
CA GLN A 151 -10.38 -4.76 15.43
C GLN A 151 -9.83 -4.33 14.08
N VAL A 152 -10.58 -4.59 13.01
CA VAL A 152 -10.36 -3.98 11.69
C VAL A 152 -10.55 -2.48 11.87
N HIS A 153 -9.43 -1.75 11.94
CA HIS A 153 -9.49 -0.29 11.99
C HIS A 153 -9.55 0.24 10.57
N LYS A 154 -10.67 0.89 10.23
CA LYS A 154 -10.74 1.81 9.10
C LYS A 154 -9.80 2.97 9.41
N ILE A 155 -8.67 3.04 8.73
CA ILE A 155 -7.71 4.13 8.93
C ILE A 155 -8.23 5.36 8.18
N GLU A 156 -8.68 6.36 8.93
CA GLU A 156 -8.97 7.68 8.38
C GLU A 156 -7.68 8.36 7.94
N HIS A 157 -7.69 8.97 6.76
CA HIS A 157 -6.58 9.74 6.23
C HIS A 157 -6.37 11.02 7.03
N HIS A 158 -5.29 11.08 7.81
CA HIS A 158 -4.79 12.35 8.32
C HIS A 158 -3.89 13.00 7.25
N PRO A 159 -3.97 14.32 7.03
CA PRO A 159 -3.06 14.99 6.10
C PRO A 159 -1.62 14.87 6.62
N PRO A 160 -0.63 14.62 5.73
CA PRO A 160 0.74 14.41 6.15
C PRO A 160 1.28 15.64 6.88
N THR A 161 1.79 15.43 8.09
CA THR A 161 2.60 16.42 8.79
C THR A 161 3.81 16.76 7.92
N THR A 162 3.98 18.06 7.68
CA THR A 162 4.92 18.69 6.73
C THR A 162 6.24 17.92 6.50
N ALA A 163 6.31 17.23 5.37
CA ALA A 163 7.55 16.61 4.90
C ALA A 163 8.57 17.71 4.53
N LYS A 164 9.79 17.62 5.08
CA LYS A 164 10.89 18.52 4.74
C LYS A 164 11.23 18.37 3.25
N THR A 165 11.07 19.45 2.49
CA THR A 165 11.36 19.52 1.06
C THR A 165 12.86 19.29 0.83
N ARG A 166 13.23 18.16 0.22
CA ARG A 166 14.60 17.96 -0.28
C ARG A 166 14.80 18.81 -1.54
N PRO A 167 15.94 19.50 -1.69
CA PRO A 167 16.21 20.26 -2.91
C PRO A 167 16.33 19.33 -4.12
N PRO A 168 15.94 19.80 -5.31
CA PRO A 168 15.96 18.98 -6.53
C PRO A 168 17.41 18.58 -6.86
N ARG A 169 17.66 17.28 -6.96
CA ARG A 169 18.96 16.76 -7.39
C ARG A 169 19.11 17.01 -8.89
N LYS A 170 20.09 17.83 -9.27
CA LYS A 170 20.53 17.94 -10.66
C LYS A 170 21.19 16.61 -11.05
N PRO A 171 20.79 15.97 -12.17
CA PRO A 171 21.49 14.81 -12.70
C PRO A 171 22.95 15.15 -13.02
N ALA A 172 23.82 14.15 -12.94
CA ALA A 172 25.25 14.30 -13.24
C ALA A 172 25.47 14.86 -14.67
N PRO A 173 26.59 15.55 -14.93
CA PRO A 173 26.84 16.22 -16.22
C PRO A 173 26.80 15.28 -17.44
N ASP A 174 27.11 14.01 -17.25
CA ASP A 174 27.12 12.92 -18.22
C ASP A 174 25.78 12.19 -18.38
N HIS A 175 24.74 12.61 -17.64
CA HIS A 175 23.42 11.99 -17.71
C HIS A 175 22.80 12.15 -19.11
N PRO A 176 22.22 11.09 -19.71
CA PRO A 176 21.76 11.09 -21.11
C PRO A 176 20.73 12.18 -21.43
N TRP A 177 19.97 12.67 -20.44
CA TRP A 177 18.98 13.76 -20.59
C TRP A 177 19.57 15.18 -20.60
N ARG A 178 20.91 15.34 -20.47
CA ARG A 178 21.62 16.62 -20.56
C ARG A 178 22.33 16.85 -21.90
N ARG A 179 22.28 15.90 -22.83
CA ARG A 179 22.88 16.05 -24.16
C ARG A 179 22.14 17.16 -24.91
N LYS A 180 22.82 18.28 -25.18
CA LYS A 180 22.30 19.30 -26.10
C LYS A 180 22.24 18.67 -27.49
N LEU A 181 21.06 18.61 -28.08
CA LEU A 181 20.92 18.39 -29.51
C LEU A 181 21.68 19.53 -30.20
N LEU A 182 22.72 19.17 -30.93
CA LEU A 182 23.52 20.10 -31.70
C LEU A 182 22.62 20.71 -32.78
N THR A 183 22.58 22.05 -32.84
CA THR A 183 22.14 22.80 -34.03
C THR A 183 23.31 22.90 -34.99
#